data_AF-A0A9E1ZPC1-F1
#
_entry.id   AF-A0A9E1ZPC1-F1
#
_cell.length_a   1.000
_cell.length_b   1.000
_cell.length_c   1.000
_cell.angle_alpha   90.00
_cell.angle_beta   90.00
_cell.angle_gamma   90.00
#
_symmetry.space_group_name_H-M   'P 1'
#
loop_
_entity.id
_entity.type
_entity.pdbx_description
1 polymer ?
#
loop_
_entity_poly.entity_id
_entity_poly.type
_entity_poly.pdbx_seq_one_letter_code
_entity_poly.pdbx_strand_id
1 'polypeptide(L)'
;MISPAPENKNILEIWRATVFNNIIRGVAVAGIVAYVFGVGLAYKNLTLEFFISYTFAFLWVILTAFMTRIPTVYRAYSFTIILFVLGVLTSIERAAIGDGRIWLFLSVVFASIFLGRRASWVFTILAVFVWGMIGYFFNTSLLTVPEINQISFSIWSGTTLTLLIAGAITILTMGALLSNLGKTISESYFLARKSEEQNEELKQQRQSLEKYSSALEASVIISRHLSTLATVQEIFSEAPELLQEGYALNCAAIFVLEEDRLLRLESSIGWKEQAFLTDEYVLSVDEGITGLAVREGKAYSNSTSTERLRTTLAETRSFAAIPLHGRNAITGVIVFQSLELDDFDAKKLTTIQSLADQIAVLLENANLLAEKESALEAERRAYGEITQTAWDAFLKSQNFGGYQRDKDGLSLVAAKAFYPSEKHQEFEQVPIKIRGKVIGYIDAQKPDKRAWTVSEKELLGTLAARLENALDSARLYEETQRRAANERLISQASSRMRERLNIEAVLQAAVQELHNAIGDAAETEVWISPDQNTGDSEGENISDDTSKGA
;
A
#
# COMPACT_ATOMS: atom_id res chain seq x y z
N MET A 1 0.00 -2.14 -27.64
CA MET A 1 -0.16 -1.78 -29.07
C MET A 1 1.21 -1.42 -29.61
N ILE A 2 1.83 -2.33 -30.35
CA ILE A 2 3.15 -2.12 -30.96
C ILE A 2 2.89 -1.42 -32.29
N SER A 3 3.38 -0.18 -32.42
CA SER A 3 3.30 0.58 -33.67
C SER A 3 4.04 -0.17 -34.78
N PRO A 4 3.51 -0.29 -36.02
CA PRO A 4 4.20 -0.99 -37.09
C PRO A 4 5.50 -0.25 -37.44
N ALA A 5 6.60 -0.99 -37.53
CA ALA A 5 7.90 -0.47 -37.92
C ALA A 5 7.80 0.29 -39.25
N PRO A 6 8.40 1.50 -39.39
CA PRO A 6 8.36 2.24 -40.63
C PRO A 6 8.97 1.42 -41.77
N GLU A 7 8.24 1.38 -42.88
CA GLU A 7 8.49 0.53 -44.04
C GLU A 7 9.91 0.73 -44.60
N ASN A 8 10.79 -0.27 -44.43
CA ASN A 8 12.20 -0.27 -44.87
C ASN A 8 12.45 0.22 -46.31
N LYS A 9 11.43 0.16 -47.18
CA LYS A 9 11.46 0.66 -48.56
C LYS A 9 11.72 2.17 -48.63
N ASN A 10 11.15 2.96 -47.73
CA ASN A 10 11.30 4.42 -47.75
C ASN A 10 12.74 4.86 -47.45
N ILE A 11 13.44 4.18 -46.55
CA ILE A 11 14.81 4.55 -46.13
C ILE A 11 15.80 4.32 -47.28
N LEU A 12 15.69 3.19 -47.98
CA LEU A 12 16.57 2.88 -49.11
C LEU A 12 16.37 3.85 -50.28
N GLU A 13 15.13 4.26 -50.57
CA GLU A 13 14.82 5.22 -51.63
C GLU A 13 15.34 6.63 -51.32
N ILE A 14 15.17 7.09 -50.06
CA ILE A 14 15.70 8.37 -49.59
C ILE A 14 17.24 8.40 -49.67
N TRP A 15 17.88 7.30 -49.27
CA TRP A 15 19.34 7.18 -49.34
C TRP A 15 19.84 7.20 -50.79
N ARG A 16 19.24 6.40 -51.68
CA ARG A 16 19.59 6.37 -53.12
C ARG A 16 19.44 7.75 -53.74
N ALA A 17 18.39 8.49 -53.39
CA ALA A 17 18.17 9.83 -53.90
C ALA A 17 19.25 10.82 -53.44
N THR A 18 19.66 10.73 -52.17
CA THR A 18 20.71 11.58 -51.59
C THR A 18 22.07 11.32 -52.24
N VAL A 19 22.44 10.04 -52.37
CA VAL A 19 23.71 9.63 -52.99
C VAL A 19 23.74 9.99 -54.48
N PHE A 20 22.64 9.74 -55.20
CA PHE A 20 22.51 10.12 -56.61
C PHE A 20 22.72 11.62 -56.81
N ASN A 21 22.09 12.46 -55.98
CA ASN A 21 22.20 13.92 -56.08
C ASN A 21 23.63 14.43 -55.88
N ASN A 22 24.38 13.85 -54.94
CA ASN A 22 25.76 14.24 -54.69
C ASN A 22 26.68 13.80 -55.85
N ILE A 23 26.48 12.59 -56.36
CA ILE A 23 27.28 12.05 -57.46
C ILE A 23 27.00 12.79 -58.76
N ILE A 24 25.74 13.01 -59.14
CA ILE A 24 25.40 13.67 -60.40
C ILE A 24 25.90 15.13 -60.45
N ARG A 25 25.94 15.83 -59.32
CA ARG A 25 26.54 17.16 -59.21
C ARG A 25 28.06 17.12 -59.39
N GLY A 26 28.72 16.15 -58.75
CA GLY A 26 30.15 15.92 -58.96
C GLY A 26 30.47 15.57 -60.42
N VAL A 27 29.64 14.73 -61.05
CA VAL A 27 29.74 14.38 -62.48
C VAL A 27 29.52 15.59 -63.37
N ALA A 28 28.55 16.46 -63.07
CA ALA A 28 28.33 17.68 -63.84
C ALA A 28 29.55 18.62 -63.80
N VAL A 29 30.18 18.76 -62.63
CA VAL A 29 31.41 19.57 -62.48
C VAL A 29 32.58 18.94 -63.22
N ALA A 30 32.83 17.64 -63.03
CA ALA A 30 33.88 16.92 -63.76
C ALA A 30 33.63 16.93 -65.29
N GLY A 31 32.35 16.88 -65.68
CA GLY A 31 31.89 16.96 -67.06
C GLY A 31 32.27 18.27 -67.75
N ILE A 32 32.37 19.39 -67.02
CA ILE A 32 32.84 20.67 -67.60
C ILE A 32 34.27 20.50 -68.12
N VAL A 33 35.15 19.92 -67.30
CA VAL A 33 36.55 19.67 -67.67
C VAL A 33 36.62 18.68 -68.82
N ALA A 34 35.83 17.61 -68.76
CA ALA A 34 35.74 16.60 -69.82
C ALA A 34 35.28 17.20 -71.16
N TYR A 35 34.27 18.07 -71.12
CA TYR A 35 33.71 18.73 -72.28
C TYR A 35 34.70 19.72 -72.89
N VAL A 36 35.33 20.58 -72.08
CA VAL A 36 36.35 21.54 -72.54
C VAL A 36 37.54 20.81 -73.17
N PHE A 37 38.00 19.72 -72.55
CA PHE A 37 39.13 18.95 -73.08
C PHE A 37 38.75 18.17 -74.35
N GLY A 38 37.59 17.50 -74.34
CA GLY A 38 37.12 16.67 -75.45
C GLY A 38 36.76 17.47 -76.70
N VAL A 39 36.03 18.57 -76.54
CA VAL A 39 35.65 19.46 -77.66
C VAL A 39 36.80 20.39 -78.03
N GLY A 40 37.52 20.94 -77.05
CA GLY A 40 38.58 21.92 -77.29
C GLY A 40 39.80 21.34 -77.99
N LEU A 41 40.23 20.12 -77.65
CA LEU A 41 41.36 19.48 -78.35
C LEU A 41 40.98 18.96 -79.74
N ALA A 42 39.71 18.62 -79.95
CA ALA A 42 39.24 18.05 -81.21
C ALA A 42 38.64 19.10 -82.17
N TYR A 43 38.59 20.39 -81.82
CA TYR A 43 37.87 21.44 -82.55
C TYR A 43 38.20 21.53 -84.06
N LYS A 44 39.45 21.22 -84.45
CA LYS A 44 39.86 21.26 -85.87
C LYS A 44 39.39 20.05 -86.70
N ASN A 45 39.12 18.91 -86.05
CA ASN A 45 38.73 17.65 -86.70
C ASN A 45 37.32 17.21 -86.26
N LEU A 46 36.53 18.12 -85.71
CA LEU A 46 35.22 17.82 -85.13
C LEU A 46 34.16 17.80 -86.22
N THR A 47 33.46 16.68 -86.38
CA THR A 47 32.24 16.66 -87.19
C THR A 47 31.14 17.44 -86.46
N LEU A 48 30.26 18.09 -87.22
CA LEU A 48 29.15 18.86 -86.64
C LEU A 48 28.23 17.97 -85.79
N GLU A 49 28.03 16.73 -86.21
CA GLU A 49 27.21 15.73 -85.51
C GLU A 49 27.80 15.33 -84.15
N PHE A 50 29.13 15.14 -84.07
CA PHE A 50 29.83 14.83 -82.83
C PHE A 50 29.73 15.98 -81.83
N PHE A 51 29.91 17.22 -82.30
CA PHE A 51 29.76 18.40 -81.46
C PHE A 51 28.35 18.49 -80.86
N ILE A 52 27.32 18.40 -81.71
CA ILE A 52 25.92 18.52 -81.25
C ILE A 52 25.57 17.44 -80.24
N SER A 53 25.95 16.18 -80.48
CA SER A 53 25.61 15.07 -79.58
C SER A 53 26.31 15.15 -78.22
N TYR A 54 27.61 15.49 -78.19
CA TYR A 54 28.35 15.67 -76.93
C TYR A 54 27.89 16.89 -76.15
N THR A 55 27.62 18.03 -76.81
CA THR A 55 27.08 19.23 -76.16
C THR A 55 25.69 18.96 -75.60
N PHE A 56 24.83 18.26 -76.35
CA PHE A 56 23.50 17.89 -75.89
C PHE A 56 23.58 16.99 -74.65
N ALA A 57 24.41 15.93 -74.69
CA ALA A 57 24.56 15.04 -73.55
C ALA A 57 25.12 15.76 -72.32
N PHE A 58 26.09 16.66 -72.50
CA PHE A 58 26.64 17.47 -71.41
C PHE A 58 25.60 18.40 -70.77
N LEU A 59 24.83 19.12 -71.59
CA LEU A 59 23.72 19.95 -71.10
C LEU A 59 22.65 19.10 -70.40
N TRP A 60 22.40 17.88 -70.88
CA TRP A 60 21.49 16.94 -70.24
C TRP A 60 21.98 16.47 -68.87
N VAL A 61 23.28 16.24 -68.70
CA VAL A 61 23.89 15.94 -67.39
C VAL A 61 23.74 17.12 -66.43
N ILE A 62 23.98 18.35 -66.89
CA ILE A 62 23.74 19.55 -66.06
C ILE A 62 22.27 19.66 -65.67
N LEU A 63 21.36 19.50 -66.63
CA LEU A 63 19.92 19.57 -66.38
C LEU A 63 19.50 18.53 -65.34
N THR A 64 19.93 17.28 -65.52
CA THR A 64 19.65 16.20 -64.56
C THR A 64 20.32 16.43 -63.21
N ALA A 65 21.43 17.17 -63.12
CA ALA A 65 22.09 17.47 -61.85
C ALA A 65 21.36 18.53 -61.00
N PHE A 66 20.83 19.58 -61.63
CA PHE A 66 20.30 20.76 -60.93
C PHE A 66 18.78 20.88 -60.96
N MET A 67 18.09 20.15 -61.83
CA MET A 67 16.63 20.16 -61.91
C MET A 67 16.01 19.28 -60.83
N THR A 68 15.90 19.81 -59.62
CA THR A 68 15.34 19.12 -58.44
C THR A 68 13.82 18.89 -58.50
N ARG A 69 13.14 19.49 -59.49
CA ARG A 69 11.68 19.39 -59.68
C ARG A 69 11.24 18.01 -60.18
N ILE A 70 12.13 17.25 -60.83
CA ILE A 70 11.84 15.90 -61.34
C ILE A 70 12.21 14.87 -60.25
N PRO A 71 11.36 13.87 -59.98
CA PRO A 71 11.69 12.79 -59.03
C PRO A 71 13.01 12.10 -59.38
N THR A 72 13.79 11.76 -58.36
CA THR A 72 15.17 11.27 -58.52
C THR A 72 15.24 9.98 -59.34
N VAL A 73 14.22 9.12 -59.27
CA VAL A 73 14.14 7.88 -60.06
C VAL A 73 14.16 8.18 -61.56
N TYR A 74 13.38 9.14 -62.04
CA TYR A 74 13.34 9.50 -63.46
C TYR A 74 14.64 10.18 -63.92
N ARG A 75 15.25 11.00 -63.05
CA ARG A 75 16.56 11.61 -63.32
C ARG A 75 17.66 10.55 -63.41
N ALA A 76 17.61 9.50 -62.59
CA ALA A 76 18.53 8.38 -62.67
C ALA A 76 18.35 7.57 -63.95
N TYR A 77 17.10 7.32 -64.38
CA TYR A 77 16.81 6.68 -65.65
C TYR A 77 17.32 7.52 -66.82
N SER A 78 17.00 8.81 -66.86
CA SER A 78 17.42 9.69 -67.95
C SER A 78 18.94 9.84 -68.03
N PHE A 79 19.62 9.91 -66.89
CA PHE A 79 21.08 9.95 -66.82
C PHE A 79 21.70 8.62 -67.30
N THR A 80 21.12 7.49 -66.91
CA THR A 80 21.64 6.18 -67.36
C THR A 80 21.42 5.98 -68.86
N ILE A 81 20.27 6.42 -69.39
CA ILE A 81 19.96 6.39 -70.81
C ILE A 81 20.90 7.29 -71.61
N ILE A 82 21.23 8.51 -71.15
CA ILE A 82 22.15 9.38 -71.89
C ILE A 82 23.56 8.78 -71.97
N LEU A 83 24.04 8.13 -70.91
CA LEU A 83 25.31 7.39 -70.94
C LEU A 83 25.27 6.23 -71.94
N PHE A 84 24.16 5.50 -71.97
CA PHE A 84 23.95 4.41 -72.92
C PHE A 84 23.98 4.93 -74.37
N VAL A 85 23.22 6.00 -74.66
CA VAL A 85 23.15 6.62 -75.99
C VAL A 85 24.51 7.18 -76.41
N LEU A 86 25.23 7.85 -75.51
CA LEU A 86 26.61 8.28 -75.77
C LEU A 86 27.51 7.11 -76.14
N GLY A 87 27.38 5.99 -75.42
CA GLY A 87 28.12 4.77 -75.73
C GLY A 87 27.82 4.23 -77.12
N VAL A 88 26.57 4.25 -77.55
CA VAL A 88 26.18 3.84 -78.92
C VAL A 88 26.74 4.79 -79.97
N LEU A 89 26.53 6.10 -79.83
CA LEU A 89 26.96 7.11 -80.81
C LEU A 89 28.49 7.08 -81.01
N THR A 90 29.24 7.12 -79.91
CA THR A 90 30.71 7.09 -79.96
C THR A 90 31.26 5.77 -80.51
N SER A 91 30.53 4.66 -80.32
CA SER A 91 30.88 3.36 -80.90
C SER A 91 30.64 3.32 -82.42
N ILE A 92 29.64 4.03 -82.94
CA ILE A 92 29.41 4.13 -84.38
C ILE A 92 30.47 5.02 -85.03
N GLU A 93 30.85 6.12 -84.38
CA GLU A 93 31.80 7.08 -84.95
C GLU A 93 33.25 6.59 -84.92
N ARG A 94 33.66 5.89 -83.86
CA ARG A 94 35.06 5.50 -83.63
C ARG A 94 35.27 3.99 -83.54
N ALA A 95 34.24 3.21 -83.84
CA ALA A 95 34.25 1.74 -83.81
C ALA A 95 34.83 1.20 -82.49
N ALA A 96 35.57 0.09 -82.56
CA ALA A 96 36.19 -0.54 -81.40
C ALA A 96 37.32 0.28 -80.76
N ILE A 97 37.83 1.33 -81.44
CA ILE A 97 38.99 2.12 -80.97
C ILE A 97 38.54 3.25 -80.02
N GLY A 98 37.30 3.72 -80.14
CA GLY A 98 36.74 4.79 -79.30
C GLY A 98 36.48 4.40 -77.83
N ASP A 99 35.85 5.32 -77.09
CA ASP A 99 35.48 5.18 -75.68
C ASP A 99 34.05 4.67 -75.45
N GLY A 100 33.31 4.33 -76.51
CA GLY A 100 31.90 3.93 -76.41
C GLY A 100 31.62 2.73 -75.51
N ARG A 101 32.53 1.74 -75.47
CA ARG A 101 32.44 0.61 -74.52
C ARG A 101 32.51 1.04 -73.05
N ILE A 102 33.25 2.12 -72.74
CA ILE A 102 33.38 2.65 -71.38
C ILE A 102 32.05 3.29 -70.96
N TRP A 103 31.42 4.05 -71.85
CA TRP A 103 30.11 4.66 -71.61
C TRP A 103 28.99 3.61 -71.46
N LEU A 104 29.00 2.57 -72.31
CA LEU A 104 28.07 1.43 -72.19
C LEU A 104 28.25 0.73 -70.83
N PHE A 105 29.49 0.44 -70.42
CA PHE A 105 29.76 -0.16 -69.11
C PHE A 105 29.31 0.75 -67.95
N LEU A 106 29.59 2.05 -68.04
CA LEU A 106 29.20 3.01 -67.01
C LEU A 106 27.67 3.07 -66.85
N SER A 107 26.91 3.00 -67.95
CA SER A 107 25.44 2.91 -67.89
C SER A 107 24.95 1.71 -67.07
N VAL A 108 25.62 0.55 -67.18
CA VAL A 108 25.30 -0.65 -66.39
C VAL A 108 25.59 -0.44 -64.90
N VAL A 109 26.73 0.19 -64.59
CA VAL A 109 27.09 0.50 -63.19
C VAL A 109 26.05 1.42 -62.54
N PHE A 110 25.65 2.49 -63.24
CA PHE A 110 24.62 3.41 -62.73
C PHE A 110 23.25 2.75 -62.60
N ALA A 111 22.86 1.90 -63.56
CA ALA A 111 21.62 1.13 -63.45
C ALA A 111 21.63 0.23 -62.20
N SER A 112 22.77 -0.39 -61.91
CA SER A 112 22.94 -1.30 -60.76
C SER A 112 22.79 -0.60 -59.42
N ILE A 113 23.35 0.60 -59.30
CA ILE A 113 23.37 1.35 -58.03
C ILE A 113 22.04 2.05 -57.77
N PHE A 114 21.45 2.68 -58.80
CA PHE A 114 20.32 3.60 -58.61
C PHE A 114 18.97 3.06 -59.08
N LEU A 115 18.94 2.25 -60.14
CA LEU A 115 17.69 1.75 -60.77
C LEU A 115 17.30 0.35 -60.29
N GLY A 116 18.24 -0.33 -59.62
CA GLY A 116 18.03 -1.64 -59.01
C GLY A 116 18.28 -2.82 -59.94
N ARG A 117 18.15 -4.03 -59.38
CA ARG A 117 18.60 -5.27 -60.03
C ARG A 117 17.95 -5.55 -61.38
N ARG A 118 16.65 -5.24 -61.55
CA ARG A 118 15.94 -5.48 -62.81
C ARG A 118 16.45 -4.58 -63.94
N ALA A 119 16.60 -3.29 -63.67
CA ALA A 119 17.13 -2.33 -64.63
C ALA A 119 18.58 -2.65 -65.00
N SER A 120 19.41 -3.03 -64.02
CA SER A 120 20.79 -3.47 -64.25
C SER A 120 20.91 -4.59 -65.29
N TRP A 121 20.10 -5.65 -65.15
CA TRP A 121 20.08 -6.74 -66.13
C TRP A 121 19.63 -6.28 -67.52
N VAL A 122 18.61 -5.42 -67.59
CA VAL A 122 18.13 -4.85 -68.86
C VAL A 122 19.24 -4.08 -69.56
N PHE A 123 19.90 -3.15 -68.86
CA PHE A 123 21.00 -2.36 -69.44
C PHE A 123 22.21 -3.23 -69.80
N THR A 124 22.49 -4.29 -69.05
CA THR A 124 23.59 -5.24 -69.35
C THR A 124 23.31 -5.98 -70.66
N ILE A 125 22.12 -6.60 -70.77
CA ILE A 125 21.72 -7.34 -71.97
C ILE A 125 21.68 -6.40 -73.16
N LEU A 126 21.11 -5.20 -72.99
CA LEU A 126 21.02 -4.20 -74.04
C LEU A 126 22.40 -3.72 -74.49
N ALA A 127 23.34 -3.46 -73.56
CA ALA A 127 24.69 -3.03 -73.88
C ALA A 127 25.47 -4.09 -74.66
N VAL A 128 25.39 -5.35 -74.23
CA VAL A 128 26.04 -6.47 -74.92
C VAL A 128 25.44 -6.69 -76.31
N PHE A 129 24.11 -6.67 -76.41
CA PHE A 129 23.40 -6.84 -77.67
C PHE A 129 23.71 -5.72 -78.66
N VAL A 130 23.62 -4.46 -78.23
CA VAL A 130 23.89 -3.31 -79.09
C VAL A 130 25.37 -3.25 -79.51
N TRP A 131 26.30 -3.56 -78.61
CA TRP A 131 27.72 -3.67 -78.97
C TRP A 131 27.95 -4.74 -80.04
N GLY A 132 27.36 -5.92 -79.87
CA GLY A 132 27.42 -7.00 -80.87
C GLY A 132 26.79 -6.61 -82.20
N MET A 133 25.64 -5.92 -82.17
CA MET A 133 24.94 -5.44 -83.37
C MET A 133 25.76 -4.41 -84.13
N ILE A 134 26.37 -3.44 -83.45
CA ILE A 134 27.26 -2.45 -84.08
C ILE A 134 28.44 -3.15 -84.78
N GLY A 135 29.06 -4.11 -84.10
CA GLY A 135 30.12 -4.94 -84.70
C GLY A 135 29.66 -5.71 -85.93
N TYR A 136 28.48 -6.32 -85.87
CA TYR A 136 27.86 -7.02 -87.00
C TYR A 136 27.60 -6.07 -88.17
N PHE A 137 27.06 -4.87 -87.93
CA PHE A 137 26.77 -3.88 -88.96
C PHE A 137 28.01 -3.35 -89.69
N PHE A 138 29.12 -3.15 -88.97
CA PHE A 138 30.40 -2.86 -89.60
C PHE A 138 30.89 -4.04 -90.47
N ASN A 139 30.75 -5.28 -89.97
CA ASN A 139 31.17 -6.47 -90.69
C ASN A 139 30.36 -6.70 -91.98
N THR A 140 29.05 -6.40 -91.99
CA THR A 140 28.19 -6.51 -93.17
C THR A 140 28.26 -5.29 -94.11
N SER A 141 29.14 -4.31 -93.83
CA SER A 141 29.24 -3.04 -94.56
C SER A 141 27.94 -2.22 -94.60
N LEU A 142 27.04 -2.45 -93.63
CA LEU A 142 25.81 -1.65 -93.45
C LEU A 142 26.15 -0.30 -92.79
N LEU A 143 27.16 -0.30 -91.91
CA LEU A 143 27.82 0.91 -91.42
C LEU A 143 29.19 1.02 -92.10
N THR A 144 29.54 2.22 -92.56
CA THR A 144 30.86 2.52 -93.12
C THR A 144 31.90 2.47 -92.01
N VAL A 145 32.92 1.63 -92.15
CA VAL A 145 34.04 1.59 -91.20
C VAL A 145 34.74 2.96 -91.21
N PRO A 146 34.87 3.64 -90.06
CA PRO A 146 35.53 4.94 -90.00
C PRO A 146 37.01 4.83 -90.42
N GLU A 147 37.46 5.66 -91.38
CA GLU A 147 38.87 5.76 -91.76
C GLU A 147 39.68 6.43 -90.65
N ILE A 148 40.26 5.64 -89.75
CA ILE A 148 41.16 6.14 -88.72
C ILE A 148 42.58 6.16 -89.31
N ASN A 149 42.86 7.18 -90.13
CA ASN A 149 44.08 7.24 -90.94
C ASN A 149 45.38 7.30 -90.11
N GLN A 150 45.36 7.80 -88.86
CA GLN A 150 46.46 7.67 -87.89
C GLN A 150 45.91 7.68 -86.45
N ILE A 151 46.41 6.81 -85.57
CA ILE A 151 46.09 6.84 -84.14
C ILE A 151 46.73 8.09 -83.52
N SER A 152 45.94 9.16 -83.37
CA SER A 152 46.41 10.43 -82.84
C SER A 152 46.45 10.45 -81.31
N PHE A 153 47.30 11.31 -80.73
CA PHE A 153 47.34 11.55 -79.28
C PHE A 153 45.97 12.00 -78.71
N SER A 154 45.12 12.65 -79.51
CA SER A 154 43.78 13.08 -79.11
C SER A 154 42.85 11.90 -78.78
N ILE A 155 42.98 10.76 -79.47
CA ILE A 155 42.18 9.56 -79.18
C ILE A 155 42.62 8.98 -77.83
N TRP A 156 43.93 8.83 -77.62
CA TRP A 156 44.50 8.32 -76.37
C TRP A 156 44.18 9.22 -75.18
N SER A 157 44.28 10.53 -75.33
CA SER A 157 43.98 11.48 -74.26
C SER A 157 42.48 11.48 -73.93
N GLY A 158 41.60 11.38 -74.94
CA GLY A 158 40.16 11.25 -74.77
C GLY A 158 39.77 9.98 -74.02
N THR A 159 40.23 8.80 -74.45
CA THR A 159 39.91 7.53 -73.80
C THR A 159 40.47 7.44 -72.38
N THR A 160 41.66 8.01 -72.15
CA THR A 160 42.28 8.07 -70.82
C THR A 160 41.49 8.96 -69.88
N LEU A 161 41.02 10.12 -70.36
CA LEU A 161 40.18 11.02 -69.57
C LEU A 161 38.81 10.37 -69.26
N THR A 162 38.18 9.72 -70.24
CA THR A 162 36.92 8.98 -70.02
C THR A 162 37.10 7.87 -68.99
N LEU A 163 38.22 7.14 -69.04
CA LEU A 163 38.53 6.09 -68.06
C LEU A 163 38.75 6.66 -66.65
N LEU A 164 39.48 7.78 -66.53
CA LEU A 164 39.69 8.47 -65.25
C LEU A 164 38.35 8.91 -64.65
N ILE A 165 37.46 9.50 -65.46
CA ILE A 165 36.14 9.94 -65.03
C ILE A 165 35.29 8.74 -64.60
N ALA A 166 35.25 7.67 -65.40
CA ALA A 166 34.52 6.44 -65.04
C ALA A 166 35.03 5.83 -63.73
N GLY A 167 36.35 5.80 -63.53
CA GLY A 167 36.99 5.35 -62.29
C GLY A 167 36.62 6.23 -61.09
N ALA A 168 36.76 7.56 -61.21
CA ALA A 168 36.43 8.52 -60.15
C ALA A 168 34.95 8.41 -59.74
N ILE A 169 34.06 8.28 -60.71
CA ILE A 169 32.63 8.05 -60.47
C ILE A 169 32.40 6.75 -59.70
N THR A 170 33.00 5.66 -60.16
CA THR A 170 32.85 4.35 -59.51
C THR A 170 33.35 4.38 -58.06
N ILE A 171 34.51 5.02 -57.82
CA ILE A 171 35.08 5.20 -56.47
C ILE A 171 34.14 6.02 -55.58
N LEU A 172 33.63 7.15 -56.06
CA LEU A 172 32.70 7.99 -55.30
C LEU A 172 31.41 7.24 -54.95
N THR A 173 30.87 6.48 -55.91
CA THR A 173 29.65 5.69 -55.70
C THR A 173 29.85 4.57 -54.68
N MET A 174 30.96 3.83 -54.78
CA MET A 174 31.27 2.71 -53.88
C MET A 174 31.61 3.21 -52.47
N GLY A 175 32.39 4.30 -52.36
CA GLY A 175 32.74 4.91 -51.09
C GLY A 175 31.51 5.40 -50.31
N ALA A 176 30.54 6.01 -51.00
CA ALA A 176 29.26 6.41 -50.40
C ALA A 176 28.47 5.20 -49.86
N LEU A 177 28.47 4.08 -50.60
CA LEU A 177 27.80 2.83 -50.19
C LEU A 177 28.45 2.23 -48.95
N LEU A 178 29.77 2.06 -48.96
CA LEU A 178 30.53 1.49 -47.84
C LEU A 178 30.42 2.34 -46.58
N SER A 179 30.50 3.68 -46.71
CA SER A 179 30.37 4.59 -45.56
C SER A 179 28.99 4.49 -44.91
N ASN A 180 27.93 4.38 -45.72
CA ASN A 180 26.58 4.26 -45.18
C ASN A 180 26.36 2.90 -44.50
N LEU A 181 26.85 1.81 -45.11
CA LEU A 181 26.77 0.48 -44.52
C LEU A 181 27.47 0.45 -43.15
N GLY A 182 28.65 1.06 -43.03
CA GLY A 182 29.36 1.20 -41.75
C GLY A 182 28.54 1.95 -40.69
N LYS A 183 27.91 3.06 -41.06
CA LYS A 183 27.03 3.82 -40.15
C LYS A 183 25.82 3.00 -39.69
N THR A 184 25.10 2.38 -40.63
CA THR A 184 23.91 1.57 -40.31
C THR A 184 24.26 0.37 -39.41
N ILE A 185 25.39 -0.29 -39.67
CA ILE A 185 25.86 -1.38 -38.81
C ILE A 185 26.15 -0.87 -37.40
N SER A 186 26.87 0.24 -37.26
CA SER A 186 27.19 0.81 -35.94
C SER A 186 25.94 1.21 -35.13
N GLU A 187 24.95 1.84 -35.79
CA GLU A 187 23.67 2.19 -35.17
C GLU A 187 22.89 0.93 -34.75
N SER A 188 22.90 -0.11 -35.58
CA SER A 188 22.23 -1.37 -35.26
C SER A 188 22.84 -2.07 -34.03
N TYR A 189 24.18 -2.07 -33.91
CA TYR A 189 24.86 -2.61 -32.74
C TYR A 189 24.57 -1.79 -31.48
N PHE A 190 24.53 -0.46 -31.58
CA PHE A 190 24.19 0.41 -30.46
C PHE A 190 22.75 0.18 -29.98
N LEU A 191 21.80 0.09 -30.91
CA LEU A 191 20.39 -0.19 -30.58
C LEU A 191 20.21 -1.58 -29.96
N ALA A 192 20.89 -2.59 -30.49
CA ALA A 192 20.85 -3.95 -29.95
C ALA A 192 21.36 -3.98 -28.49
N ARG A 193 22.52 -3.36 -28.24
CA ARG A 193 23.09 -3.27 -26.89
C ARG A 193 22.19 -2.52 -25.92
N LYS A 194 21.63 -1.38 -26.35
CA LYS A 194 20.68 -0.61 -25.53
C LYS A 194 19.43 -1.42 -25.19
N SER A 195 18.92 -2.22 -26.14
CA SER A 195 17.78 -3.11 -25.88
C SER A 195 18.12 -4.23 -24.90
N GLU A 196 19.33 -4.77 -24.95
CA GLU A 196 19.79 -5.81 -24.02
C GLU A 196 19.92 -5.26 -22.60
N GLU A 197 20.55 -4.09 -22.45
CA GLU A 197 20.66 -3.38 -21.17
C GLU A 197 19.27 -3.10 -20.56
N GLN A 198 18.31 -2.63 -21.36
CA GLN A 198 16.93 -2.40 -20.91
C GLN A 198 16.20 -3.69 -20.52
N ASN A 199 16.43 -4.79 -21.21
CA ASN A 199 15.81 -6.08 -20.89
C ASN A 199 16.33 -6.64 -19.57
N GLU A 200 17.64 -6.52 -19.30
CA GLU A 200 18.20 -6.93 -18.01
C GLU A 200 17.70 -6.06 -16.85
N GLU A 201 17.62 -4.74 -17.04
CA GLU A 201 17.03 -3.83 -16.04
C GLU A 201 15.56 -4.21 -15.75
N LEU A 202 14.76 -4.46 -16.79
CA LEU A 202 13.36 -4.85 -16.65
C LEU A 202 13.21 -6.21 -15.96
N LYS A 203 14.12 -7.15 -16.21
CA LYS A 203 14.14 -8.46 -15.54
C LYS A 203 14.45 -8.32 -14.05
N GLN A 204 15.41 -7.48 -13.67
CA GLN A 204 15.71 -7.19 -12.26
C GLN A 204 14.53 -6.50 -11.55
N GLN A 205 13.87 -5.54 -12.21
CA GLN A 205 12.67 -4.89 -11.68
C GLN A 205 11.53 -5.89 -11.47
N ARG A 206 11.29 -6.80 -12.43
CA ARG A 206 10.28 -7.85 -12.30
C ARG A 206 10.55 -8.78 -11.13
N GLN A 207 11.78 -9.28 -10.99
CA GLN A 207 12.12 -10.14 -9.86
C GLN A 207 11.93 -9.45 -8.50
N SER A 208 12.27 -8.16 -8.42
CA SER A 208 12.10 -7.37 -7.19
C SER A 208 10.62 -7.12 -6.88
N LEU A 209 9.79 -6.91 -7.91
CA LEU A 209 8.34 -6.78 -7.79
C LEU A 209 7.66 -8.10 -7.41
N GLU A 210 8.09 -9.22 -8.00
CA GLU A 210 7.57 -10.55 -7.67
C GLU A 210 7.84 -10.90 -6.21
N LYS A 211 9.10 -10.74 -5.74
CA LYS A 211 9.45 -10.94 -4.32
C LYS A 211 8.58 -10.07 -3.40
N TYR A 212 8.33 -8.83 -3.80
CA TYR A 212 7.49 -7.94 -3.01
C TYR A 212 6.00 -8.32 -3.01
N SER A 213 5.47 -8.74 -4.16
CA SER A 213 4.09 -9.22 -4.27
C SER A 213 3.88 -10.43 -3.38
N SER A 214 4.80 -11.40 -3.41
CA SER A 214 4.72 -12.59 -2.56
C SER A 214 4.78 -12.24 -1.07
N ALA A 215 5.64 -11.30 -0.67
CA ALA A 215 5.68 -10.83 0.72
C ALA A 215 4.36 -10.18 1.15
N LEU A 216 3.76 -9.32 0.31
CA LEU A 216 2.46 -8.70 0.59
C LEU A 216 1.32 -9.72 0.67
N GLU A 217 1.30 -10.70 -0.23
CA GLU A 217 0.32 -11.79 -0.22
C GLU A 217 0.39 -12.59 1.08
N ALA A 218 1.61 -12.92 1.54
CA ALA A 218 1.82 -13.56 2.83
C ALA A 218 1.28 -12.70 3.99
N SER A 219 1.55 -11.39 4.00
CA SER A 219 1.04 -10.49 5.04
C SER A 219 -0.49 -10.43 5.09
N VAL A 220 -1.15 -10.43 3.93
CA VAL A 220 -2.62 -10.42 3.86
C VAL A 220 -3.20 -11.72 4.43
N ILE A 221 -2.61 -12.87 4.08
CA ILE A 221 -3.02 -14.17 4.61
C ILE A 221 -2.84 -14.21 6.13
N ILE A 222 -1.67 -13.80 6.63
CA ILE A 222 -1.38 -13.77 8.07
C ILE A 222 -2.32 -12.81 8.80
N SER A 223 -2.52 -11.59 8.30
CA SER A 223 -3.43 -10.60 8.90
C SER A 223 -4.85 -11.15 9.03
N ARG A 224 -5.32 -11.88 8.01
CA ARG A 224 -6.66 -12.50 8.04
C ARG A 224 -6.76 -13.59 9.10
N HIS A 225 -5.72 -14.39 9.30
CA HIS A 225 -5.69 -15.44 10.33
C HIS A 225 -5.52 -14.85 11.74
N LEU A 226 -4.64 -13.85 11.91
CA LEU A 226 -4.50 -13.11 13.17
C LEU A 226 -5.85 -12.51 13.63
N SER A 227 -6.63 -11.98 12.69
CA SER A 227 -7.94 -11.39 13.00
C SER A 227 -9.00 -12.39 13.50
N THR A 228 -8.75 -13.71 13.38
CA THR A 228 -9.67 -14.74 13.91
C THR A 228 -9.35 -15.15 15.34
N LEU A 229 -8.19 -14.77 15.86
CA LEU A 229 -7.75 -15.10 17.23
C LEU A 229 -8.49 -14.19 18.22
N ALA A 230 -9.12 -14.80 19.23
CA ALA A 230 -9.96 -14.08 20.18
C ALA A 230 -9.36 -14.01 21.59
N THR A 231 -8.59 -15.02 21.97
CA THR A 231 -8.04 -15.13 23.32
C THR A 231 -6.55 -14.85 23.38
N VAL A 232 -6.07 -14.41 24.54
CA VAL A 232 -4.64 -14.13 24.78
C VAL A 232 -3.79 -15.38 24.51
N GLN A 233 -4.24 -16.56 24.96
CA GLN A 233 -3.56 -17.84 24.74
C GLN A 233 -3.46 -18.23 23.25
N GLU A 234 -4.54 -18.06 22.48
CA GLU A 234 -4.53 -18.30 21.03
C GLU A 234 -3.55 -17.34 20.33
N ILE A 235 -3.57 -16.05 20.70
CA ILE A 235 -2.67 -15.05 20.10
C ILE A 235 -1.21 -15.40 20.40
N PHE A 236 -0.87 -15.73 21.64
CA PHE A 236 0.51 -16.08 21.99
C PHE A 236 0.98 -17.38 21.36
N SER A 237 0.10 -18.36 21.15
CA SER A 237 0.48 -19.64 20.53
C SER A 237 0.57 -19.56 19.01
N GLU A 238 -0.44 -19.00 18.33
CA GLU A 238 -0.53 -19.02 16.87
C GLU A 238 0.19 -17.86 16.20
N ALA A 239 0.25 -16.66 16.79
CA ALA A 239 0.83 -15.49 16.11
C ALA A 239 2.33 -15.63 15.77
N PRO A 240 3.20 -16.14 16.67
CA PRO A 240 4.59 -16.42 16.34
C PRO A 240 4.75 -17.46 15.22
N GLU A 241 3.91 -18.50 15.22
CA GLU A 241 3.92 -19.58 14.23
C GLU A 241 3.55 -19.04 12.84
N LEU A 242 2.47 -18.26 12.74
CA LEU A 242 2.03 -17.64 11.48
C LEU A 242 3.09 -16.71 10.89
N LEU A 243 3.76 -15.92 11.73
CA LEU A 243 4.84 -15.02 11.29
C LEU A 243 6.10 -15.79 10.91
N GLN A 244 6.41 -16.87 11.63
CA GLN A 244 7.54 -17.74 11.31
C GLN A 244 7.34 -18.38 9.93
N GLU A 245 6.21 -19.06 9.71
CA GLU A 245 5.91 -19.75 8.46
C GLU A 245 5.77 -18.78 7.29
N GLY A 246 5.03 -17.68 7.50
CA GLY A 246 4.72 -16.72 6.45
C GLY A 246 5.91 -15.93 5.92
N TYR A 247 6.95 -15.74 6.74
CA TYR A 247 8.20 -15.05 6.35
C TYR A 247 9.42 -15.97 6.25
N ALA A 248 9.21 -17.30 6.31
CA ALA A 248 10.25 -18.32 6.28
C ALA A 248 11.38 -18.08 7.30
N LEU A 249 11.01 -17.67 8.52
CA LEU A 249 11.94 -17.36 9.59
C LEU A 249 12.25 -18.62 10.40
N ASN A 250 13.40 -18.65 11.08
CA ASN A 250 13.78 -19.81 11.88
C ASN A 250 13.14 -19.80 13.26
N CYS A 251 13.02 -18.60 13.85
CA CYS A 251 12.43 -18.45 15.18
C CYS A 251 11.66 -17.15 15.32
N ALA A 252 10.62 -17.18 16.14
CA ALA A 252 9.87 -16.02 16.58
C ALA A 252 9.59 -16.13 18.08
N ALA A 253 9.71 -15.02 18.83
CA ALA A 253 9.46 -14.99 20.26
C ALA A 253 8.79 -13.67 20.67
N ILE A 254 7.72 -13.74 21.44
CA ILE A 254 7.01 -12.58 21.96
C ILE A 254 7.43 -12.35 23.41
N PHE A 255 7.92 -11.14 23.67
CA PHE A 255 8.20 -10.64 25.00
C PHE A 255 7.20 -9.55 25.35
N VAL A 256 6.60 -9.65 26.54
CA VAL A 256 5.66 -8.66 27.07
C VAL A 256 6.40 -7.71 28.01
N LEU A 257 6.06 -6.43 27.94
CA LEU A 257 6.62 -5.39 28.80
C LEU A 257 5.90 -5.35 30.15
N GLU A 258 6.65 -5.53 31.23
CA GLU A 258 6.17 -5.42 32.62
C GLU A 258 6.44 -4.01 33.21
N GLU A 259 5.80 -3.69 34.35
CA GLU A 259 5.86 -2.37 34.99
C GLU A 259 7.28 -1.97 35.45
N ASP A 260 8.14 -2.94 35.73
CA ASP A 260 9.54 -2.78 36.14
C ASP A 260 10.51 -2.58 34.97
N ARG A 261 9.99 -2.30 33.76
CA ARG A 261 10.75 -2.16 32.51
C ARG A 261 11.56 -3.42 32.17
N LEU A 262 11.03 -4.57 32.55
CA LEU A 262 11.52 -5.86 32.11
C LEU A 262 10.65 -6.42 30.99
N LEU A 263 11.29 -7.17 30.10
CA LEU A 263 10.67 -7.88 29.00
C LEU A 263 10.68 -9.36 29.33
N ARG A 264 9.50 -9.91 29.65
CA ARG A 264 9.32 -11.33 29.96
C ARG A 264 8.92 -12.09 28.71
N LEU A 265 9.59 -13.21 28.46
CA LEU A 265 9.22 -14.14 27.39
C LEU A 265 7.88 -14.80 27.71
N GLU A 266 6.87 -14.56 26.87
CA GLU A 266 5.54 -15.19 27.00
C GLU A 266 5.34 -16.34 26.02
N SER A 267 5.92 -16.24 24.82
CA SER A 267 5.81 -17.29 23.81
C SER A 267 7.02 -17.33 22.89
N SER A 268 7.35 -18.53 22.40
CA SER A 268 8.38 -18.72 21.40
C SER A 268 8.11 -19.94 20.52
N ILE A 269 8.54 -19.86 19.27
CA ILE A 269 8.55 -20.96 18.31
C ILE A 269 9.94 -21.07 17.67
N GLY A 270 10.42 -22.30 17.49
CA GLY A 270 11.78 -22.57 17.00
C GLY A 270 12.87 -22.44 18.07
N TRP A 271 12.50 -22.22 19.33
CA TRP A 271 13.41 -22.19 20.48
C TRP A 271 13.41 -23.56 21.17
N LYS A 272 14.50 -23.93 21.85
CA LYS A 272 14.54 -25.19 22.60
C LYS A 272 13.55 -25.13 23.78
N GLU A 273 12.66 -26.11 23.91
CA GLU A 273 11.60 -26.18 24.94
C GLU A 273 12.09 -26.00 26.39
N GLN A 274 13.38 -26.25 26.67
CA GLN A 274 14.00 -25.98 27.97
C GLN A 274 14.14 -24.47 28.31
N ALA A 275 13.89 -23.56 27.38
CA ALA A 275 13.98 -22.11 27.57
C ALA A 275 12.86 -21.51 28.45
N PHE A 276 11.70 -22.17 28.56
CA PHE A 276 10.59 -21.71 29.41
C PHE A 276 10.79 -21.99 30.91
N LEU A 277 11.82 -22.77 31.28
CA LEU A 277 11.98 -23.33 32.63
C LEU A 277 13.06 -22.62 33.48
N THR A 278 13.76 -21.63 32.94
CA THR A 278 14.77 -20.85 33.68
C THR A 278 14.41 -19.36 33.69
N ASP A 279 14.61 -18.69 34.83
CA ASP A 279 14.57 -17.20 35.00
C ASP A 279 15.62 -16.45 34.12
N GLU A 280 16.22 -17.13 33.13
CA GLU A 280 17.30 -16.64 32.26
C GLU A 280 16.82 -15.82 31.05
N TYR A 281 15.50 -15.75 30.81
CA TYR A 281 14.92 -15.14 29.60
C TYR A 281 14.12 -13.86 29.86
N VAL A 282 14.45 -13.16 30.95
CA VAL A 282 14.01 -11.79 31.19
C VAL A 282 15.05 -10.82 30.62
N LEU A 283 14.61 -9.90 29.75
CA LEU A 283 15.49 -8.89 29.15
C LEU A 283 15.21 -7.52 29.77
N SER A 284 16.27 -6.75 30.03
CA SER A 284 16.12 -5.35 30.43
C SER A 284 15.83 -4.48 29.21
N VAL A 285 14.91 -3.51 29.35
CA VAL A 285 14.65 -2.49 28.32
C VAL A 285 15.86 -1.56 28.09
N ASP A 286 16.83 -1.55 29.01
CA ASP A 286 18.04 -0.74 28.88
C ASP A 286 19.17 -1.44 28.11
N GLU A 287 19.01 -2.71 27.74
CA GLU A 287 20.04 -3.52 27.08
C GLU A 287 19.63 -4.06 25.70
N GLY A 288 20.60 -4.11 24.78
CA GLY A 288 20.46 -4.73 23.46
C GLY A 288 19.45 -4.05 22.53
N ILE A 289 19.31 -4.62 21.32
CA ILE A 289 18.39 -4.07 20.31
C ILE A 289 16.91 -4.24 20.67
N THR A 290 16.59 -5.24 21.51
CA THR A 290 15.24 -5.46 22.04
C THR A 290 14.79 -4.32 22.93
N GLY A 291 15.65 -3.89 23.86
CA GLY A 291 15.38 -2.73 24.70
C GLY A 291 15.33 -1.43 23.87
N LEU A 292 16.25 -1.27 22.91
CA LEU A 292 16.26 -0.13 22.00
C LEU A 292 14.96 -0.03 21.18
N ALA A 293 14.45 -1.15 20.68
CA ALA A 293 13.20 -1.21 19.93
C ALA A 293 12.00 -0.73 20.74
N VAL A 294 11.93 -1.10 22.03
CA VAL A 294 10.88 -0.65 22.95
C VAL A 294 11.06 0.82 23.34
N ARG A 295 12.28 1.28 23.61
CA ARG A 295 12.54 2.66 24.01
C ARG A 295 12.26 3.68 22.91
N GLU A 296 12.56 3.32 21.66
CA GLU A 296 12.40 4.21 20.53
C GLU A 296 11.12 3.96 19.73
N GLY A 297 10.41 2.85 19.96
CA GLY A 297 9.24 2.47 19.18
C GLY A 297 9.56 2.21 17.72
N LYS A 298 10.73 1.62 17.44
CA LYS A 298 11.18 1.33 16.07
C LYS A 298 11.71 -0.09 15.96
N ALA A 299 11.45 -0.72 14.82
CA ALA A 299 12.04 -2.00 14.49
C ALA A 299 13.55 -1.85 14.24
N TYR A 300 14.34 -2.75 14.86
CA TYR A 300 15.79 -2.82 14.68
C TYR A 300 16.17 -4.21 14.19
N SER A 301 17.09 -4.28 13.24
CA SER A 301 17.73 -5.53 12.82
C SER A 301 19.23 -5.46 13.00
N ASN A 302 19.83 -6.63 13.18
CA ASN A 302 21.28 -6.76 13.27
C ASN A 302 21.74 -8.07 12.63
N SER A 303 22.81 -7.98 11.83
CA SER A 303 23.46 -9.09 11.14
C SER A 303 24.97 -9.17 11.44
N THR A 304 25.50 -8.19 12.18
CA THR A 304 26.94 -7.92 12.27
C THR A 304 27.46 -7.68 13.69
N SER A 305 26.60 -7.56 14.71
CA SER A 305 27.07 -7.30 16.08
C SER A 305 27.70 -8.52 16.76
N THR A 306 28.82 -8.26 17.44
CA THR A 306 29.37 -9.09 18.52
C THR A 306 28.43 -9.22 19.72
N GLU A 307 27.45 -8.32 19.83
CA GLU A 307 26.40 -8.32 20.83
C GLU A 307 25.27 -9.25 20.38
N ARG A 308 25.42 -10.54 20.68
CA ARG A 308 24.33 -11.53 20.60
C ARG A 308 23.37 -11.26 21.74
N LEU A 309 22.07 -11.34 21.51
CA LEU A 309 21.11 -11.39 22.62
C LEU A 309 21.51 -12.58 23.50
N ARG A 310 21.30 -12.48 24.82
CA ARG A 310 21.49 -13.62 25.75
C ARG A 310 20.74 -14.88 25.30
N THR A 311 19.77 -14.68 24.42
CA THR A 311 18.77 -15.61 23.93
C THR A 311 18.96 -16.00 22.45
N THR A 312 20.05 -15.56 21.79
CA THR A 312 20.35 -15.89 20.38
C THR A 312 20.81 -17.34 20.23
N LEU A 313 20.22 -18.09 19.29
CA LEU A 313 20.69 -19.44 18.95
C LEU A 313 22.10 -19.40 18.35
N ALA A 314 22.85 -20.50 18.53
CA ALA A 314 24.25 -20.56 18.10
C ALA A 314 24.43 -20.33 16.58
N GLU A 315 23.44 -20.73 15.79
CA GLU A 315 23.46 -20.72 14.32
C GLU A 315 22.86 -19.43 13.71
N THR A 316 22.24 -18.56 14.52
CA THR A 316 21.61 -17.32 14.04
C THR A 316 22.63 -16.38 13.40
N ARG A 317 22.29 -15.90 12.19
CA ARG A 317 23.11 -14.97 11.41
C ARG A 317 22.52 -13.57 11.33
N SER A 318 21.21 -13.44 11.43
CA SER A 318 20.55 -12.16 11.57
C SER A 318 19.37 -12.27 12.51
N PHE A 319 19.04 -11.17 13.17
CA PHE A 319 17.90 -11.09 14.08
C PHE A 319 17.28 -9.71 14.04
N ALA A 320 16.00 -9.63 14.40
CA ALA A 320 15.24 -8.40 14.44
C ALA A 320 14.40 -8.32 15.71
N ALA A 321 14.32 -7.13 16.28
CA ALA A 321 13.43 -6.79 17.39
C ALA A 321 12.40 -5.77 16.89
N ILE A 322 11.13 -6.12 17.00
CA ILE A 322 10.02 -5.36 16.44
C ILE A 322 9.05 -5.05 17.58
N PRO A 323 8.88 -3.76 17.95
CA PRO A 323 8.00 -3.39 19.05
C PRO A 323 6.54 -3.69 18.73
N LEU A 324 5.77 -4.06 19.74
CA LEU A 324 4.33 -4.27 19.68
C LEU A 324 3.63 -2.96 20.05
N HIS A 325 3.19 -2.18 19.05
CA HIS A 325 2.48 -0.93 19.30
C HIS A 325 1.00 -1.17 19.62
N GLY A 326 0.65 -1.10 20.90
CA GLY A 326 -0.75 -0.99 21.32
C GLY A 326 -1.32 0.39 20.99
N ARG A 327 -2.57 0.65 21.37
CA ARG A 327 -3.25 1.92 21.03
C ARG A 327 -2.56 3.15 21.61
N ASN A 328 -2.05 3.04 22.83
CA ASN A 328 -1.49 4.16 23.60
C ASN A 328 -0.03 3.95 24.04
N ALA A 329 0.47 2.71 24.00
CA ALA A 329 1.78 2.35 24.53
C ALA A 329 2.33 1.10 23.83
N ILE A 330 3.63 0.90 23.92
CA ILE A 330 4.28 -0.34 23.48
C ILE A 330 4.00 -1.41 24.54
N THR A 331 3.37 -2.51 24.14
CA THR A 331 2.97 -3.61 25.03
C THR A 331 4.06 -4.68 25.15
N GLY A 332 5.05 -4.66 24.28
CA GLY A 332 6.11 -5.65 24.24
C GLY A 332 6.97 -5.55 22.99
N VAL A 333 7.70 -6.62 22.68
CA VAL A 333 8.53 -6.75 21.50
C VAL A 333 8.46 -8.18 20.98
N ILE A 334 8.35 -8.35 19.66
CA ILE A 334 8.54 -9.63 19.01
C ILE A 334 9.94 -9.71 18.42
N VAL A 335 10.63 -10.81 18.68
CA VAL A 335 12.02 -11.05 18.28
C VAL A 335 12.05 -12.18 17.26
N PHE A 336 12.69 -11.92 16.13
CA PHE A 336 12.89 -12.90 15.06
C PHE A 336 14.36 -13.24 14.91
N GLN A 337 14.64 -14.49 14.56
CA GLN A 337 15.98 -14.97 14.23
C GLN A 337 15.97 -15.69 12.89
N SER A 338 17.01 -15.47 12.10
CA SER A 338 17.21 -16.07 10.78
C SER A 338 18.63 -16.62 10.65
N LEU A 339 18.74 -17.76 9.96
CA LEU A 339 20.02 -18.36 9.55
C LEU A 339 20.60 -17.68 8.31
N GLU A 340 19.83 -16.82 7.64
CA GLU A 340 20.30 -16.03 6.51
C GLU A 340 20.92 -14.71 6.96
N LEU A 341 21.93 -14.24 6.22
CA LEU A 341 22.59 -12.97 6.47
C LEU A 341 21.73 -11.84 5.88
N ASP A 342 21.58 -10.73 6.61
CA ASP A 342 20.81 -9.55 6.17
C ASP A 342 19.36 -9.84 5.74
N ASP A 343 18.72 -10.86 6.34
CA ASP A 343 17.35 -11.26 5.99
C ASP A 343 16.28 -10.21 6.36
N PHE A 344 16.59 -9.31 7.29
CA PHE A 344 15.69 -8.26 7.76
C PHE A 344 15.98 -6.90 7.12
N ASP A 345 15.67 -6.77 5.83
CA ASP A 345 15.74 -5.49 5.13
C ASP A 345 14.62 -4.52 5.59
N ALA A 346 14.75 -3.24 5.21
CA ALA A 346 13.78 -2.20 5.60
C ALA A 346 12.33 -2.53 5.18
N LYS A 347 12.15 -3.27 4.08
CA LYS A 347 10.85 -3.58 3.53
C LYS A 347 10.17 -4.73 4.28
N LYS A 348 10.93 -5.80 4.58
CA LYS A 348 10.51 -6.92 5.41
C LYS A 348 10.18 -6.43 6.82
N LEU A 349 11.03 -5.58 7.41
CA LEU A 349 10.76 -4.97 8.71
C LEU A 349 9.46 -4.14 8.73
N THR A 350 9.22 -3.30 7.72
CA THR A 350 7.99 -2.51 7.63
C THR A 350 6.74 -3.40 7.57
N THR A 351 6.84 -4.50 6.82
CA THR A 351 5.71 -5.40 6.62
C THR A 351 5.42 -6.25 7.87
N ILE A 352 6.47 -6.74 8.55
CA ILE A 352 6.34 -7.45 9.82
C ILE A 352 5.88 -6.49 10.93
N GLN A 353 6.36 -5.24 10.98
CA GLN A 353 5.90 -4.23 11.94
C GLN A 353 4.39 -4.03 11.86
N SER A 354 3.81 -3.97 10.66
CA SER A 354 2.36 -3.83 10.51
C SER A 354 1.58 -5.02 11.07
N LEU A 355 2.15 -6.23 11.02
CA LEU A 355 1.53 -7.42 11.63
C LEU A 355 1.74 -7.45 13.15
N ALA A 356 2.92 -7.03 13.62
CA ALA A 356 3.22 -6.86 15.03
C ALA A 356 2.28 -5.85 15.71
N ASP A 357 1.98 -4.73 15.05
CA ASP A 357 1.00 -3.74 15.51
C ASP A 357 -0.40 -4.36 15.63
N GLN A 358 -0.80 -5.20 14.67
CA GLN A 358 -2.08 -5.92 14.74
C GLN A 358 -2.12 -6.90 15.91
N ILE A 359 -1.04 -7.63 16.16
CA ILE A 359 -0.91 -8.53 17.32
C ILE A 359 -1.07 -7.75 18.62
N ALA A 360 -0.40 -6.59 18.74
CA ALA A 360 -0.48 -5.74 19.91
C ALA A 360 -1.93 -5.27 20.20
N VAL A 361 -2.64 -4.83 19.16
CA VAL A 361 -4.05 -4.42 19.26
C VAL A 361 -4.96 -5.61 19.60
N LEU A 362 -4.70 -6.79 19.04
CA LEU A 362 -5.45 -8.01 19.35
C LEU A 362 -5.25 -8.43 20.82
N LEU A 363 -4.01 -8.39 21.33
CA LEU A 363 -3.71 -8.66 22.74
C LEU A 363 -4.42 -7.66 23.67
N GLU A 364 -4.42 -6.37 23.34
CA GLU A 364 -5.13 -5.35 24.11
C GLU A 364 -6.64 -5.61 24.12
N ASN A 365 -7.22 -5.97 22.97
CA ASN A 365 -8.64 -6.30 22.87
C ASN A 365 -9.00 -7.57 23.65
N ALA A 366 -8.16 -8.61 23.59
CA ALA A 366 -8.38 -9.87 24.30
C ALA A 366 -8.27 -9.69 25.82
N ASN A 367 -7.29 -8.92 26.30
CA ASN A 367 -7.15 -8.54 27.70
C ASN A 367 -8.36 -7.74 28.18
N LEU A 368 -8.80 -6.73 27.42
CA LEU A 368 -9.96 -5.92 27.75
C LEU A 368 -11.25 -6.75 27.79
N LEU A 369 -11.40 -7.71 26.88
CA LEU A 369 -12.53 -8.63 26.88
C LEU A 369 -12.53 -9.51 28.13
N ALA A 370 -11.39 -10.09 28.48
CA ALA A 370 -11.24 -10.92 29.67
C ALA A 370 -11.51 -10.12 30.96
N GLU A 371 -11.01 -8.87 31.05
CA GLU A 371 -11.29 -7.98 32.18
C GLU A 371 -12.80 -7.67 32.28
N LYS A 372 -13.43 -7.35 31.16
CA LYS A 372 -14.88 -7.06 31.11
C LYS A 372 -15.71 -8.27 31.53
N GLU A 373 -15.36 -9.47 31.09
CA GLU A 373 -16.04 -10.71 31.49
C GLU A 373 -15.87 -10.97 32.98
N SER A 374 -14.65 -10.87 33.50
CA SER A 374 -14.36 -11.02 34.93
C SER A 374 -15.11 -9.99 35.80
N ALA A 375 -15.15 -8.72 35.36
CA ALA A 375 -15.89 -7.66 36.03
C ALA A 375 -17.40 -7.93 36.04
N LEU A 376 -17.96 -8.38 34.92
CA LEU A 376 -19.37 -8.74 34.82
C LEU A 376 -19.72 -9.93 35.74
N GLU A 377 -18.85 -10.93 35.84
CA GLU A 377 -19.04 -12.05 36.74
C GLU A 377 -18.94 -11.65 38.22
N ALA A 378 -18.00 -10.77 38.57
CA ALA A 378 -17.89 -10.22 39.91
C ALA A 378 -19.14 -9.40 40.29
N GLU A 379 -19.63 -8.56 39.37
CA GLU A 379 -20.87 -7.79 39.53
C GLU A 379 -22.07 -8.73 39.75
N ARG A 380 -22.23 -9.75 38.91
CA ARG A 380 -23.32 -10.75 39.05
C ARG A 380 -23.28 -11.45 40.40
N ARG A 381 -22.09 -11.84 40.88
CA ARG A 381 -21.92 -12.45 42.21
C ARG A 381 -22.32 -11.49 43.32
N ALA A 382 -21.84 -10.24 43.28
CA ALA A 382 -22.18 -9.23 44.28
C ALA A 382 -23.70 -8.95 44.34
N TYR A 383 -24.37 -8.80 43.20
CA TYR A 383 -25.83 -8.64 43.17
C TYR A 383 -26.60 -9.84 43.74
N GLY A 384 -26.10 -11.06 43.50
CA GLY A 384 -26.65 -12.28 44.09
C GLY A 384 -26.59 -12.24 45.62
N GLU A 385 -25.43 -11.92 46.18
CA GLU A 385 -25.20 -11.83 47.64
C GLU A 385 -26.04 -10.74 48.31
N ILE A 386 -26.14 -9.55 47.70
CA ILE A 386 -26.98 -8.45 48.21
C ILE A 386 -28.44 -8.89 48.26
N THR A 387 -28.95 -9.49 47.17
CA THR A 387 -30.34 -9.94 47.09
C THR A 387 -30.62 -10.99 48.16
N GLN A 388 -29.72 -11.95 48.33
CA GLN A 388 -29.78 -13.00 49.34
C GLN A 388 -29.82 -12.41 50.76
N THR A 389 -28.90 -11.50 51.08
CA THR A 389 -28.81 -10.89 52.41
C THR A 389 -30.07 -10.10 52.74
N ALA A 390 -30.60 -9.35 51.77
CA ALA A 390 -31.83 -8.59 51.92
C ALA A 390 -33.05 -9.52 52.15
N TRP A 391 -33.14 -10.67 51.47
CA TRP A 391 -34.19 -11.65 51.71
C TRP A 391 -34.05 -12.32 53.07
N ASP A 392 -32.85 -12.72 53.47
CA ASP A 392 -32.61 -13.35 54.77
C ASP A 392 -32.94 -12.38 55.93
N ALA A 393 -32.60 -11.09 55.80
CA ALA A 393 -32.95 -10.06 56.76
C ALA A 393 -34.47 -9.78 56.80
N PHE A 394 -35.10 -9.68 55.63
CA PHE A 394 -36.55 -9.48 55.51
C PHE A 394 -37.33 -10.62 56.17
N LEU A 395 -36.99 -11.87 55.84
CA LEU A 395 -37.62 -13.07 56.40
C LEU A 395 -37.45 -13.17 57.92
N LYS A 396 -36.25 -12.86 58.46
CA LYS A 396 -35.99 -12.84 59.90
C LYS A 396 -36.76 -11.75 60.65
N SER A 397 -36.94 -10.58 60.03
CA SER A 397 -37.53 -9.41 60.70
C SER A 397 -39.03 -9.56 61.00
N GLN A 398 -39.74 -10.33 60.18
CA GLN A 398 -41.21 -10.41 60.22
C GLN A 398 -41.74 -11.78 60.63
N ASN A 399 -40.84 -12.76 60.86
CA ASN A 399 -41.20 -14.15 61.14
C ASN A 399 -42.29 -14.66 60.18
N PHE A 400 -42.07 -14.45 58.88
CA PHE A 400 -43.05 -14.83 57.87
C PHE A 400 -43.31 -16.34 57.95
N GLY A 401 -44.55 -16.69 58.30
CA GLY A 401 -45.06 -18.04 58.17
C GLY A 401 -45.38 -18.40 56.72
N GLY A 402 -46.22 -19.40 56.55
CA GLY A 402 -46.84 -19.73 55.27
C GLY A 402 -48.35 -19.62 55.36
N TYR A 403 -49.00 -19.85 54.22
CA TYR A 403 -50.43 -20.07 54.15
C TYR A 403 -50.67 -21.47 53.61
N GLN A 404 -51.56 -22.22 54.24
CA GLN A 404 -52.05 -23.49 53.74
C GLN A 404 -53.52 -23.35 53.42
N ARG A 405 -53.95 -23.99 52.33
CA ARG A 405 -55.37 -24.14 52.01
C ARG A 405 -55.72 -25.63 52.00
N ASP A 406 -56.62 -26.01 52.87
CA ASP A 406 -57.17 -27.36 52.97
C ASP A 406 -58.70 -27.35 52.75
N LYS A 407 -59.37 -28.40 53.21
CA LYS A 407 -60.84 -28.57 53.07
C LYS A 407 -61.61 -27.62 53.98
N ASP A 408 -61.00 -27.14 55.07
CA ASP A 408 -61.60 -26.29 56.08
C ASP A 408 -61.35 -24.79 55.81
N GLY A 409 -60.43 -24.47 54.89
CA GLY A 409 -60.25 -23.11 54.38
C GLY A 409 -58.77 -22.71 54.26
N LEU A 410 -58.52 -21.39 54.28
CA LEU A 410 -57.17 -20.83 54.31
C LEU A 410 -56.73 -20.63 55.77
N SER A 411 -55.60 -21.22 56.15
CA SER A 411 -55.04 -21.15 57.49
C SER A 411 -53.58 -20.70 57.46
N LEU A 412 -53.13 -20.06 58.55
CA LEU A 412 -51.76 -19.58 58.70
C LEU A 412 -50.88 -20.70 59.27
N VAL A 413 -49.72 -20.90 58.66
CA VAL A 413 -48.76 -21.93 59.07
C VAL A 413 -47.54 -21.25 59.65
N ALA A 414 -47.03 -21.75 60.77
CA ALA A 414 -45.78 -21.24 61.34
C ALA A 414 -44.61 -21.44 60.37
N ALA A 415 -43.59 -20.59 60.48
CA ALA A 415 -42.37 -20.73 59.71
C ALA A 415 -41.77 -22.14 59.93
N LYS A 416 -41.65 -22.92 58.85
CA LYS A 416 -41.07 -24.27 58.88
C LYS A 416 -39.58 -24.20 58.58
N ALA A 417 -38.75 -24.87 59.37
CA ALA A 417 -37.36 -25.14 59.02
C ALA A 417 -37.30 -26.27 57.98
N PHE A 418 -36.64 -26.03 56.85
CA PHE A 418 -36.55 -27.02 55.78
C PHE A 418 -35.34 -27.96 55.98
N TYR A 419 -35.59 -29.27 55.88
CA TYR A 419 -34.57 -30.32 55.85
C TYR A 419 -34.58 -31.00 54.47
N PRO A 420 -33.48 -30.95 53.68
CA PRO A 420 -33.44 -31.42 52.30
C PRO A 420 -33.65 -32.93 52.07
N SER A 421 -33.74 -33.75 53.12
CA SER A 421 -33.41 -35.18 53.06
C SER A 421 -34.58 -36.18 53.12
N GLU A 422 -35.84 -35.76 53.14
CA GLU A 422 -36.96 -36.71 53.04
C GLU A 422 -37.83 -36.41 51.83
N LYS A 423 -37.73 -37.28 50.81
CA LYS A 423 -38.76 -37.42 49.77
C LYS A 423 -40.09 -37.74 50.47
N HIS A 424 -40.84 -36.71 50.81
CA HIS A 424 -42.22 -36.87 51.24
C HIS A 424 -43.02 -37.26 49.99
N GLN A 425 -43.26 -38.56 49.80
CA GLN A 425 -44.03 -39.11 48.66
C GLN A 425 -45.45 -38.54 48.55
N GLU A 426 -45.91 -37.79 49.55
CA GLU A 426 -47.25 -37.22 49.63
C GLU A 426 -47.39 -35.80 49.03
N PHE A 427 -46.30 -35.09 48.77
CA PHE A 427 -46.31 -33.70 48.26
C PHE A 427 -45.43 -33.53 47.03
N GLU A 428 -45.91 -32.78 46.03
CA GLU A 428 -45.06 -32.22 44.99
C GLU A 428 -44.51 -30.89 45.49
N GLN A 429 -43.20 -30.83 45.66
CA GLN A 429 -42.50 -29.64 46.09
C GLN A 429 -42.02 -28.83 44.89
N VAL A 430 -42.46 -27.57 44.84
CA VAL A 430 -41.96 -26.60 43.86
C VAL A 430 -41.21 -25.49 44.59
N PRO A 431 -39.91 -25.30 44.34
CA PRO A 431 -39.13 -24.27 45.01
C PRO A 431 -39.53 -22.87 44.52
N ILE A 432 -39.57 -21.91 45.44
CA ILE A 432 -39.68 -20.48 45.15
C ILE A 432 -38.25 -19.92 45.13
N LYS A 433 -37.77 -19.57 43.94
CA LYS A 433 -36.41 -19.09 43.70
C LYS A 433 -36.39 -17.61 43.35
N ILE A 434 -35.77 -16.78 44.18
CA ILE A 434 -35.47 -15.39 43.79
C ILE A 434 -34.03 -15.33 43.31
N ARG A 435 -33.84 -14.97 42.04
CA ARG A 435 -32.52 -14.87 41.39
C ARG A 435 -31.65 -16.12 41.61
N GLY A 436 -32.27 -17.30 41.55
CA GLY A 436 -31.58 -18.59 41.69
C GLY A 436 -31.47 -19.14 43.12
N LYS A 437 -31.72 -18.34 44.16
CA LYS A 437 -31.72 -18.80 45.56
C LYS A 437 -33.13 -19.22 45.98
N VAL A 438 -33.26 -20.43 46.54
CA VAL A 438 -34.52 -20.90 47.12
C VAL A 438 -34.80 -20.17 48.43
N ILE A 439 -35.90 -19.43 48.48
CA ILE A 439 -36.36 -18.71 49.68
C ILE A 439 -37.51 -19.43 50.40
N GLY A 440 -38.12 -20.42 49.75
CA GLY A 440 -39.25 -21.19 50.28
C GLY A 440 -39.70 -22.25 49.27
N TYR A 441 -40.73 -23.00 49.64
CA TYR A 441 -41.31 -24.05 48.79
C TYR A 441 -42.83 -23.95 48.78
N ILE A 442 -43.42 -24.41 47.67
CA ILE A 442 -44.83 -24.68 47.54
C ILE A 442 -44.99 -26.20 47.67
N ASP A 443 -45.65 -26.63 48.74
CA ASP A 443 -46.05 -28.03 48.92
C ASP A 443 -47.45 -28.23 48.33
N ALA A 444 -47.56 -29.01 47.26
CA ALA A 444 -48.84 -29.32 46.62
C ALA A 444 -49.23 -30.78 46.81
N GLN A 445 -50.43 -31.04 47.34
CA GLN A 445 -50.97 -32.39 47.52
C GLN A 445 -52.28 -32.57 46.76
N LYS A 446 -52.46 -33.75 46.16
CA LYS A 446 -53.73 -34.12 45.51
C LYS A 446 -54.66 -34.88 46.45
N PRO A 447 -55.99 -34.65 46.37
CA PRO A 447 -56.98 -35.33 47.21
C PRO A 447 -56.96 -36.86 47.07
N ASP A 448 -56.72 -37.38 45.87
CA ASP A 448 -56.91 -38.80 45.54
C ASP A 448 -55.61 -39.63 45.51
N LYS A 449 -54.49 -39.08 46.05
CA LYS A 449 -53.14 -39.68 45.95
C LYS A 449 -52.70 -40.02 44.51
N ARG A 450 -53.35 -39.44 43.49
CA ARG A 450 -52.98 -39.58 42.07
C ARG A 450 -51.61 -38.95 41.81
N ALA A 451 -50.80 -39.59 40.98
CA ALA A 451 -49.53 -39.03 40.51
C ALA A 451 -49.73 -37.69 39.76
N TRP A 452 -48.77 -36.78 39.93
CA TRP A 452 -48.69 -35.53 39.18
C TRP A 452 -48.29 -35.78 37.73
N THR A 453 -49.05 -35.24 36.78
CA THR A 453 -48.68 -35.28 35.35
C THR A 453 -47.64 -34.22 35.04
N VAL A 454 -46.92 -34.38 33.93
CA VAL A 454 -45.90 -33.42 33.46
C VAL A 454 -46.50 -32.03 33.30
N SER A 455 -47.66 -31.90 32.64
CA SER A 455 -48.32 -30.60 32.42
C SER A 455 -48.77 -29.93 33.71
N GLU A 456 -49.16 -30.68 34.73
CA GLU A 456 -49.52 -30.10 36.04
C GLU A 456 -48.29 -29.63 36.81
N LYS A 457 -47.15 -30.33 36.69
CA LYS A 457 -45.87 -29.88 37.26
C LYS A 457 -45.38 -28.61 36.58
N GLU A 458 -45.48 -28.53 35.25
CA GLU A 458 -45.16 -27.32 34.49
C GLU A 458 -46.05 -26.13 34.88
N LEU A 459 -47.34 -26.36 35.09
CA LEU A 459 -48.25 -25.32 35.57
C LEU A 459 -47.87 -24.83 36.97
N LEU A 460 -47.59 -25.74 37.90
CA LEU A 460 -47.11 -25.37 39.24
C LEU A 460 -45.80 -24.59 39.17
N GLY A 461 -44.86 -25.00 38.31
CA GLY A 461 -43.62 -24.27 38.05
C GLY A 461 -43.86 -22.86 37.50
N THR A 462 -44.82 -22.70 36.59
CA THR A 462 -45.20 -21.40 36.03
C THR A 462 -45.82 -20.48 37.10
N LEU A 463 -46.67 -21.03 37.97
CA LEU A 463 -47.25 -20.29 39.08
C LEU A 463 -46.21 -19.91 40.13
N ALA A 464 -45.25 -20.80 40.42
CA ALA A 464 -44.11 -20.49 41.28
C ALA A 464 -43.28 -19.34 40.71
N ALA A 465 -42.95 -19.36 39.42
CA ALA A 465 -42.23 -18.26 38.76
C ALA A 465 -42.97 -16.92 38.81
N ARG A 466 -44.30 -16.93 38.72
CA ARG A 466 -45.10 -15.70 38.87
C ARG A 466 -45.12 -15.21 40.32
N LEU A 467 -45.17 -16.14 41.28
CA LEU A 467 -45.11 -15.84 42.72
C LEU A 467 -43.73 -15.27 43.10
N GLU A 468 -42.66 -15.80 42.55
CA GLU A 468 -41.28 -15.29 42.73
C GLU A 468 -41.20 -13.80 42.42
N ASN A 469 -41.66 -13.38 41.24
CA ASN A 469 -41.64 -11.97 40.84
C ASN A 469 -42.55 -11.09 41.72
N ALA A 470 -43.72 -11.61 42.11
CA ALA A 470 -44.66 -10.88 42.95
C ALA A 470 -44.11 -10.68 44.37
N LEU A 471 -43.46 -11.69 44.94
CA LEU A 471 -42.85 -11.64 46.26
C LEU A 471 -41.66 -10.66 46.29
N ASP A 472 -40.82 -10.64 45.26
CA ASP A 472 -39.69 -9.68 45.18
C ASP A 472 -40.19 -8.24 45.05
N SER A 473 -41.23 -8.01 44.25
CA SER A 473 -41.87 -6.70 44.13
C SER A 473 -42.54 -6.27 45.43
N ALA A 474 -43.24 -7.19 46.11
CA ALA A 474 -43.91 -6.91 47.38
C ALA A 474 -42.91 -6.55 48.48
N ARG A 475 -41.81 -7.32 48.59
CA ARG A 475 -40.71 -7.01 49.53
C ARG A 475 -40.14 -5.61 49.28
N LEU A 476 -39.79 -5.30 48.03
CA LEU A 476 -39.20 -4.01 47.67
C LEU A 476 -40.16 -2.84 47.99
N TYR A 477 -41.45 -3.03 47.71
CA TYR A 477 -42.49 -2.06 48.03
C TYR A 477 -42.62 -1.86 49.55
N GLU A 478 -42.64 -2.94 50.34
CA GLU A 478 -42.74 -2.87 51.80
C GLU A 478 -41.51 -2.19 52.42
N GLU A 479 -40.31 -2.52 51.94
CA GLU A 479 -39.07 -1.86 52.34
C GLU A 479 -39.12 -0.36 52.05
N THR A 480 -39.61 0.02 50.87
CA THR A 480 -39.77 1.42 50.46
C THR A 480 -40.78 2.16 51.36
N GLN A 481 -41.92 1.55 51.64
CA GLN A 481 -42.93 2.13 52.55
C GLN A 481 -42.39 2.31 53.96
N ARG A 482 -41.64 1.32 54.47
CA ARG A 482 -41.03 1.41 55.81
C ARG A 482 -39.99 2.53 55.87
N ARG A 483 -39.17 2.67 54.82
CA ARG A 483 -38.19 3.75 54.71
C ARG A 483 -38.89 5.11 54.71
N ALA A 484 -39.93 5.29 53.91
CA ALA A 484 -40.71 6.52 53.85
C ALA A 484 -41.41 6.84 55.21
N ALA A 485 -41.92 5.82 55.91
CA ALA A 485 -42.52 6.00 57.24
C ALA A 485 -41.49 6.48 58.27
N ASN A 486 -40.29 5.88 58.28
CA ASN A 486 -39.20 6.31 59.15
C ASN A 486 -38.74 7.75 58.84
N GLU A 487 -38.58 8.09 57.56
CA GLU A 487 -38.21 9.45 57.15
C GLU A 487 -39.27 10.47 57.58
N ARG A 488 -40.56 10.15 57.47
CA ARG A 488 -41.65 10.99 58.00
C ARG A 488 -41.56 11.17 59.50
N LEU A 489 -41.30 10.10 60.27
CA LEU A 489 -41.14 10.18 61.72
C LEU A 489 -39.94 11.06 62.11
N ILE A 490 -38.80 10.90 61.43
CA ILE A 490 -37.61 11.74 61.63
C ILE A 490 -37.93 13.19 61.31
N SER A 491 -38.54 13.46 60.16
CA SER A 491 -38.93 14.81 59.75
C SER A 491 -39.88 15.47 60.75
N GLN A 492 -40.90 14.74 61.24
CA GLN A 492 -41.82 15.22 62.28
C GLN A 492 -41.10 15.49 63.62
N ALA A 493 -40.19 14.60 64.04
CA ALA A 493 -39.40 14.78 65.25
C ALA A 493 -38.51 16.03 65.15
N SER A 494 -37.80 16.21 64.03
CA SER A 494 -37.00 17.41 63.76
C SER A 494 -37.86 18.67 63.71
N SER A 495 -39.08 18.61 63.18
CA SER A 495 -40.01 19.73 63.16
C SER A 495 -40.47 20.13 64.57
N ARG A 496 -40.88 19.16 65.40
CA ARG A 496 -41.26 19.41 66.80
C ARG A 496 -40.08 19.92 67.64
N MET A 497 -38.87 19.49 67.33
CA MET A 497 -37.66 19.99 68.00
C MET A 497 -37.39 21.46 67.66
N ARG A 498 -37.57 21.87 66.39
CA ARG A 498 -37.53 23.29 66.00
C ARG A 498 -38.62 24.11 66.68
N GLU A 499 -39.81 23.54 66.87
CA GLU A 499 -40.96 24.21 67.51
C GLU A 499 -40.75 24.51 69.01
N ARG A 500 -40.00 23.67 69.74
CA ARG A 500 -39.62 23.91 71.15
C ARG A 500 -38.44 24.85 71.33
N LEU A 501 -37.70 25.15 70.25
CA LEU A 501 -36.62 26.13 70.22
C LEU A 501 -37.12 27.48 69.68
N ASN A 502 -38.39 27.82 69.93
CA ASN A 502 -38.95 29.11 69.51
C ASN A 502 -38.30 30.24 70.33
N ILE A 503 -37.47 31.04 69.66
CA ILE A 503 -36.75 32.17 70.26
C ILE A 503 -37.73 33.18 70.88
N GLU A 504 -38.95 33.27 70.35
CA GLU A 504 -40.02 34.12 70.87
C GLU A 504 -40.49 33.66 72.26
N ALA A 505 -40.64 32.34 72.47
CA ALA A 505 -41.03 31.78 73.76
C ALA A 505 -39.92 31.95 74.82
N VAL A 506 -38.65 31.89 74.39
CA VAL A 506 -37.49 32.13 75.26
C VAL A 506 -37.40 33.61 75.64
N LEU A 507 -37.60 34.52 74.69
CA LEU A 507 -37.61 35.97 74.95
C LEU A 507 -38.76 36.36 75.89
N GLN A 508 -39.95 35.82 75.66
CA GLN A 508 -41.12 36.09 76.50
C GLN A 508 -40.92 35.58 77.94
N ALA A 509 -40.35 34.38 78.12
CA ALA A 509 -40.01 33.87 79.45
C ALA A 509 -38.90 34.70 80.12
N ALA A 510 -37.88 35.13 79.37
CA ALA A 510 -36.81 35.96 79.90
C ALA A 510 -37.31 37.33 80.38
N VAL A 511 -38.19 38.00 79.62
CA VAL A 511 -38.84 39.25 80.05
C VAL A 511 -39.61 39.05 81.35
N GLN A 512 -40.40 37.97 81.44
CA GLN A 512 -41.25 37.71 82.61
C GLN A 512 -40.43 37.40 83.88
N GLU A 513 -39.39 36.58 83.76
CA GLU A 513 -38.50 36.23 84.89
C GLU A 513 -37.66 37.43 85.34
N LEU A 514 -37.11 38.23 84.42
CA LEU A 514 -36.35 39.43 84.75
C LEU A 514 -37.21 40.48 85.46
N HIS A 515 -38.45 40.66 85.00
CA HIS A 515 -39.41 41.57 85.64
C HIS A 515 -39.72 41.12 87.09
N ASN A 516 -39.97 39.83 87.30
CA ASN A 516 -40.29 39.27 88.62
C ASN A 516 -39.09 39.28 89.59
N ALA A 517 -37.88 39.05 89.09
CA ALA A 517 -36.67 38.96 89.93
C ALA A 517 -36.22 40.32 90.49
N ILE A 518 -36.51 41.41 89.80
CA ILE A 518 -36.03 42.76 90.16
C ILE A 518 -37.03 43.51 91.07
N GLY A 519 -38.27 43.03 91.19
CA GLY A 519 -39.19 43.38 92.27
C GLY A 519 -39.74 44.81 92.32
N ASP A 520 -39.28 45.75 91.48
CA ASP A 520 -39.79 47.13 91.40
C ASP A 520 -39.44 47.87 90.07
N ALA A 521 -39.28 47.15 88.96
CA ALA A 521 -38.96 47.75 87.66
C ALA A 521 -40.24 48.19 86.91
N ALA A 522 -40.32 49.46 86.49
CA ALA A 522 -41.51 50.01 85.82
C ALA A 522 -41.72 49.49 84.39
N GLU A 523 -40.67 49.08 83.67
CA GLU A 523 -40.76 48.48 82.33
C GLU A 523 -39.57 47.53 82.10
N THR A 524 -39.77 46.42 81.39
CA THR A 524 -38.71 45.45 81.06
C THR A 524 -38.92 44.97 79.63
N GLU A 525 -37.95 45.25 78.77
CA GLU A 525 -37.98 44.88 77.35
C GLU A 525 -36.74 44.04 77.02
N VAL A 526 -36.92 42.93 76.29
CA VAL A 526 -35.82 42.13 75.75
C VAL A 526 -36.01 42.05 74.24
N TRP A 527 -35.04 42.59 73.51
CA TRP A 527 -34.99 42.57 72.05
C TRP A 527 -33.62 42.05 71.59
N ILE A 528 -33.57 41.44 70.41
CA ILE A 528 -32.33 40.94 69.81
C ILE A 528 -32.02 41.81 68.60
N SER A 529 -30.85 42.47 68.59
CA SER A 529 -30.36 43.23 67.44
C SER A 529 -29.68 42.30 66.42
N PRO A 530 -29.82 42.48 65.10
CA PRO A 530 -29.23 41.55 64.13
C PRO A 530 -27.72 41.69 63.88
N ASP A 531 -26.98 42.60 64.52
CA ASP A 531 -25.51 42.69 64.39
C ASP A 531 -24.91 43.78 65.29
N GLN A 532 -23.72 43.56 65.86
CA GLN A 532 -22.59 44.53 65.92
C GLN A 532 -21.26 43.82 66.30
N ASN A 533 -20.32 43.84 65.36
CA ASN A 533 -18.91 43.53 65.56
C ASN A 533 -18.20 44.75 66.18
N THR A 534 -17.19 44.49 67.00
CA THR A 534 -16.33 45.40 67.79
C THR A 534 -15.80 46.64 67.05
N GLY A 535 -15.68 47.78 67.75
CA GLY A 535 -14.82 48.89 67.34
C GLY A 535 -14.95 50.19 68.15
N ASP A 536 -14.15 50.27 69.22
CA ASP A 536 -13.53 51.45 69.82
C ASP A 536 -14.31 52.51 70.63
N SER A 537 -13.80 52.64 71.85
CA SER A 537 -13.84 53.77 72.77
C SER A 537 -13.38 55.08 72.15
N GLU A 538 -14.08 56.18 72.48
CA GLU A 538 -13.42 57.45 72.76
C GLU A 538 -14.35 58.41 73.52
N GLY A 539 -13.78 59.13 74.48
CA GLY A 539 -14.11 60.55 74.66
C GLY A 539 -15.41 60.87 75.38
N GLU A 540 -15.35 60.78 76.70
CA GLU A 540 -15.65 61.89 77.61
C GLU A 540 -16.21 63.18 76.95
N ASN A 541 -17.33 63.65 77.51
CA ASN A 541 -17.39 64.90 78.29
C ASN A 541 -18.48 65.91 77.88
N ILE A 542 -18.90 66.67 78.90
CA ILE A 542 -19.64 67.96 78.87
C ILE A 542 -21.16 67.79 78.74
N SER A 543 -21.89 67.73 79.88
CA SER A 543 -22.49 68.88 80.60
C SER A 543 -23.45 69.68 79.70
N ASP A 544 -24.59 70.18 80.11
CA ASP A 544 -25.10 70.54 81.41
C ASP A 544 -26.60 70.82 81.18
N ASP A 545 -27.31 70.84 82.28
CA ASP A 545 -28.37 71.80 82.56
C ASP A 545 -29.76 71.74 81.88
N THR A 546 -30.71 71.59 82.81
CA THR A 546 -31.96 72.33 82.97
C THR A 546 -33.02 72.36 81.85
N SER A 547 -34.06 71.59 82.19
CA SER A 547 -35.35 72.14 82.60
C SER A 547 -36.46 72.31 81.55
N LYS A 548 -37.63 71.90 82.04
CA LYS A 548 -38.95 72.47 81.80
C LYS A 548 -39.53 72.31 80.40
N GLY A 549 -40.41 71.32 80.33
CA GLY A 549 -41.85 71.61 80.39
C GLY A 549 -42.51 71.87 79.04
N ALA A 550 -43.23 70.86 78.55
CA ALA A 550 -44.70 70.83 78.50
C ALA A 550 -45.12 69.41 78.11
#